data_AF-A0A9P0NLT1-F1
#
_entry.id   AF-A0A9P0NLT1-F1
#
_cell.length_a   1.000
_cell.length_b   1.000
_cell.length_c   1.000
_cell.angle_alpha   90.00
_cell.angle_beta   90.00
_cell.angle_gamma   90.00
#
_symmetry.space_group_name_H-M   'P 1'
#
loop_
_entity.id
_entity.type
_entity.pdbx_description
1 polymer ?
#
loop_
_entity_poly.entity_id
_entity_poly.type
_entity_poly.pdbx_seq_one_letter_code
_entity_poly.pdbx_strand_id
1 'polypeptide(L)'
;MDDSLPALCEIIHGLGERLPRRDTVALIQSVLLKQMILLVHRLQKAAILHNNQYISVKHVLYVLKDHKVTIIRILSYYYLKDIILKLSKISKLGSIEELEKRKKGKKSQLQGLLKDDMVDNITNVEDESLKLDPAAALAAIDFTTKDPSSPSPTSTNVKCIFSKLRNTIAELKLSINITEDEVKKANEARLMRVNDISILLSASGYEGFEMCRRKSFHGRLGDKLLIQVQDVLPWDITINSQVKDILMFLAKETINCLIDRVFVIRNCHDICDETNKKIIKKTKYRSILVHEITAVTSQFWKIPLSKIHNPYKEDDTFFNEQLIFDS
;
A
#
# COMPACT_ATOMS: atom_id res chain seq x y z
N MET A 1 -5.85 17.92 21.88
CA MET A 1 -6.66 17.70 20.67
C MET A 1 -6.09 16.49 19.96
N ASP A 2 -6.89 15.69 19.25
CA ASP A 2 -6.35 14.51 18.56
C ASP A 2 -5.57 14.95 17.30
N ASP A 3 -4.25 15.16 17.46
CA ASP A 3 -3.36 15.75 16.45
C ASP A 3 -3.23 14.93 15.15
N SER A 4 -3.83 13.74 15.08
CA SER A 4 -3.86 12.89 13.88
C SER A 4 -4.93 13.29 12.86
N LEU A 5 -5.98 14.00 13.27
CA LEU A 5 -7.12 14.30 12.40
C LEU A 5 -6.75 15.19 11.18
N PRO A 6 -5.91 16.23 11.31
CA PRO A 6 -5.46 17.01 10.15
C PRO A 6 -4.64 16.19 9.15
N ALA A 7 -3.70 15.37 9.63
CA ALA A 7 -2.90 14.50 8.77
C ALA A 7 -3.76 13.45 8.04
N LEU A 8 -4.78 12.92 8.72
CA LEU A 8 -5.74 12.01 8.11
C LEU A 8 -6.60 12.70 7.05
N CYS A 9 -7.00 13.96 7.28
CA CYS A 9 -7.70 14.78 6.29
C CYS A 9 -6.86 14.93 5.01
N GLU A 10 -5.57 15.23 5.14
CA GLU A 10 -4.64 15.32 4.00
C GLU A 10 -4.51 13.97 3.26
N ILE A 11 -4.40 12.85 3.99
CA ILE A 11 -4.36 11.53 3.36
C ILE A 11 -5.64 11.27 2.57
N ILE A 12 -6.82 11.47 3.19
CA ILE A 12 -8.12 11.27 2.53
C ILE A 12 -8.23 12.18 1.30
N HIS A 13 -7.77 13.42 1.40
CA HIS A 13 -7.73 14.33 0.27
C HIS A 13 -6.87 13.78 -0.87
N GLY A 14 -5.63 13.39 -0.57
CA GLY A 14 -4.70 12.80 -1.53
C GLY A 14 -5.17 11.47 -2.14
N LEU A 15 -6.13 10.78 -1.52
CA LEU A 15 -6.76 9.57 -2.06
C LEU A 15 -7.95 9.86 -3.01
N GLY A 16 -8.19 11.13 -3.29
CA GLY A 16 -9.17 11.56 -4.28
C GLY A 16 -10.52 11.97 -3.67
N GLU A 17 -10.56 12.30 -2.38
CA GLU A 17 -11.71 13.00 -1.80
C GLU A 17 -11.50 14.52 -1.82
N ARG A 18 -12.36 15.26 -2.52
CA ARG A 18 -12.08 16.67 -2.81
C ARG A 18 -12.11 17.57 -1.58
N LEU A 19 -13.10 17.38 -0.71
CA LEU A 19 -13.34 18.24 0.47
C LEU A 19 -13.70 17.37 1.68
N PRO A 20 -12.72 16.70 2.31
CA PRO A 20 -12.99 15.81 3.43
C PRO A 20 -13.57 16.59 4.61
N ARG A 21 -14.79 16.25 5.03
CA ARG A 21 -15.45 16.88 6.19
C ARG A 21 -14.89 16.32 7.50
N ARG A 22 -14.72 17.19 8.50
CA ARG A 22 -14.12 16.82 9.80
C ARG A 22 -14.86 15.66 10.50
N ASP A 23 -16.19 15.65 10.46
CA ASP A 23 -17.02 14.59 11.03
C ASP A 23 -16.87 13.26 10.27
N THR A 24 -16.82 13.30 8.94
CA THR A 24 -16.54 12.13 8.11
C THR A 24 -15.12 11.60 8.35
N VAL A 25 -14.12 12.48 8.45
CA VAL A 25 -12.72 12.09 8.75
C VAL A 25 -12.63 11.41 10.11
N ALA A 26 -13.32 11.94 11.14
CA ALA A 26 -13.36 11.32 12.46
C ALA A 26 -14.03 9.93 12.43
N LEU A 27 -15.09 9.77 11.65
CA LEU A 27 -15.72 8.46 11.44
C LEU A 27 -14.75 7.48 10.75
N ILE A 28 -14.10 7.91 9.66
CA ILE A 28 -13.10 7.11 8.95
C ILE A 28 -11.95 6.71 9.87
N GLN A 29 -11.49 7.59 10.76
CA GLN A 29 -10.47 7.26 11.76
C GLN A 29 -10.91 6.13 12.70
N SER A 30 -12.16 6.20 13.19
CA SER A 30 -12.74 5.15 14.05
C SER A 30 -12.83 3.81 13.31
N VAL A 31 -13.26 3.83 12.05
CA VAL A 31 -13.31 2.63 11.19
C VAL A 31 -11.91 2.09 10.92
N LEU A 32 -10.95 2.95 10.57
CA LEU A 32 -9.56 2.56 10.35
C LEU A 32 -8.97 1.85 11.58
N LEU A 33 -9.12 2.44 12.77
CA LEU A 33 -8.60 1.85 14.00
C LEU A 33 -9.19 0.45 14.23
N LYS A 34 -10.51 0.30 14.11
CA LYS A 34 -11.21 -0.99 14.28
C LYS A 34 -10.81 -2.02 13.23
N GLN A 35 -10.70 -1.61 11.96
CA GLN A 35 -10.20 -2.46 10.88
C GLN A 35 -8.77 -2.95 11.16
N MET A 36 -7.89 -2.07 11.65
CA MET A 36 -6.51 -2.43 12.00
C MET A 36 -6.43 -3.37 13.20
N ILE A 37 -7.29 -3.18 14.21
CA ILE A 37 -7.44 -4.09 15.35
C ILE A 37 -7.85 -5.48 14.87
N LEU A 38 -8.91 -5.56 14.05
CA LEU A 38 -9.40 -6.81 13.46
C LEU A 38 -8.32 -7.50 12.61
N LEU A 39 -7.59 -6.74 11.78
CA LEU A 39 -6.50 -7.23 10.96
C LEU A 39 -5.38 -7.82 11.82
N VAL A 40 -4.85 -7.06 12.78
CA VAL A 40 -3.74 -7.50 13.64
C VAL A 40 -4.14 -8.73 14.46
N HIS A 41 -5.37 -8.78 14.97
CA HIS A 41 -5.91 -9.95 15.64
C HIS A 41 -5.94 -11.19 14.72
N ARG A 42 -6.44 -11.06 13.48
CA ARG A 42 -6.45 -12.16 12.50
C ARG A 42 -5.04 -12.62 12.14
N LEU A 43 -4.08 -11.69 12.01
CA LEU A 43 -2.68 -12.01 11.76
C LEU A 43 -2.04 -12.78 12.92
N GLN A 44 -2.37 -12.41 14.16
CA GLN A 44 -1.91 -13.13 15.35
C GLN A 44 -2.49 -14.55 15.40
N LYS A 45 -3.80 -14.72 15.14
CA LYS A 45 -4.41 -16.04 15.04
C LYS A 45 -3.77 -16.90 13.95
N ALA A 46 -3.47 -16.31 12.79
CA ALA A 46 -2.77 -17.01 11.71
C ALA A 46 -1.31 -17.37 12.08
N ALA A 47 -0.64 -16.56 12.90
CA ALA A 47 0.70 -16.87 13.40
C ALA A 47 0.67 -18.08 14.34
N ILE A 48 -0.26 -18.07 15.30
CA ILE A 48 -0.50 -19.17 16.25
C ILE A 48 -0.85 -20.45 15.50
N LEU A 49 -1.76 -20.38 14.53
CA LEU A 49 -2.15 -21.53 13.70
C LEU A 49 -0.96 -22.17 12.96
N HIS A 50 0.03 -21.36 12.58
CA HIS A 50 1.25 -21.83 11.93
C HIS A 50 2.40 -22.12 12.90
N ASN A 51 2.13 -22.21 14.22
CA ASN A 51 3.12 -22.43 15.28
C ASN A 51 4.27 -21.40 15.28
N ASN A 52 3.97 -20.15 14.88
CA ASN A 52 4.94 -19.06 14.86
C ASN A 52 4.70 -18.12 16.03
N GLN A 53 5.76 -17.81 16.78
CA GLN A 53 5.71 -16.84 17.89
C GLN A 53 5.49 -15.39 17.44
N TYR A 54 5.79 -15.08 16.18
CA TYR A 54 5.77 -13.72 15.64
C TYR A 54 4.98 -13.62 14.34
N ILE A 55 4.37 -12.47 14.11
CA ILE A 55 3.70 -12.18 12.84
C ILE A 55 4.75 -11.99 11.74
N SER A 56 4.54 -12.62 10.59
CA SER A 56 5.41 -12.54 9.42
C SER A 56 4.60 -12.25 8.15
N VAL A 57 5.30 -11.98 7.03
CA VAL A 57 4.69 -11.77 5.71
C VAL A 57 3.79 -12.95 5.29
N LYS A 58 4.14 -14.18 5.71
CA LYS A 58 3.31 -15.38 5.53
C LYS A 58 1.91 -15.22 6.11
N HIS A 59 1.80 -14.63 7.29
CA HIS A 59 0.50 -14.47 7.96
C HIS A 59 -0.33 -13.38 7.28
N VAL A 60 0.33 -12.35 6.74
CA VAL A 60 -0.35 -11.31 5.94
C VAL A 60 -0.97 -11.91 4.69
N LEU A 61 -0.20 -12.65 3.90
CA LEU A 61 -0.71 -13.29 2.69
C LEU A 61 -1.79 -14.35 3.00
N TYR A 62 -1.62 -15.10 4.09
CA TYR A 62 -2.63 -16.07 4.52
C TYR A 62 -3.97 -15.41 4.87
N VAL A 63 -3.96 -14.29 5.60
CA VAL A 63 -5.18 -13.55 5.95
C VAL A 63 -5.79 -12.85 4.74
N LEU A 64 -4.98 -12.43 3.77
CA LEU A 64 -5.43 -11.71 2.58
C LEU A 64 -5.73 -12.62 1.37
N LYS A 65 -5.63 -13.95 1.49
CA LYS A 65 -5.73 -14.88 0.35
C LYS A 65 -7.02 -14.74 -0.47
N ASP A 66 -8.12 -14.33 0.16
CA ASP A 66 -9.44 -14.15 -0.46
C ASP A 66 -9.69 -12.68 -0.90
N HIS A 67 -8.66 -11.83 -0.76
CA HIS A 67 -8.66 -10.41 -1.11
C HIS A 67 -7.74 -10.15 -2.31
N LYS A 68 -8.05 -10.75 -3.47
CA LYS A 68 -7.17 -10.79 -4.66
C LYS A 68 -6.81 -9.38 -5.15
N VAL A 69 -7.79 -8.48 -5.27
CA VAL A 69 -7.53 -7.10 -5.69
C VAL A 69 -6.57 -6.38 -4.71
N THR A 70 -6.73 -6.62 -3.42
CA THR A 70 -5.84 -6.06 -2.39
C THR A 70 -4.42 -6.63 -2.51
N ILE A 71 -4.28 -7.94 -2.74
CA ILE A 71 -2.98 -8.59 -2.99
C ILE A 71 -2.31 -7.99 -4.23
N ILE A 72 -3.03 -7.82 -5.33
CA ILE A 72 -2.51 -7.19 -6.56
C ILE A 72 -1.92 -5.82 -6.22
N ARG A 73 -2.64 -4.98 -5.49
CA ARG A 73 -2.18 -3.64 -5.12
C ARG A 73 -0.94 -3.65 -4.22
N ILE A 74 -0.85 -4.58 -3.27
CA ILE A 74 0.35 -4.78 -2.44
C ILE A 74 1.54 -5.15 -3.33
N LEU A 75 1.37 -6.12 -4.23
CA LEU A 75 2.42 -6.59 -5.13
C LEU A 75 2.87 -5.48 -6.07
N SER A 76 1.94 -4.76 -6.70
CA SER A 76 2.25 -3.60 -7.56
C SER A 76 3.02 -2.52 -6.79
N TYR A 77 2.59 -2.20 -5.57
CA TYR A 77 3.26 -1.19 -4.76
C TYR A 77 4.69 -1.57 -4.41
N TYR A 78 4.92 -2.78 -3.90
CA TYR A 78 6.26 -3.21 -3.50
C TYR A 78 7.17 -3.48 -4.70
N TYR A 79 6.62 -3.98 -5.81
CA TYR A 79 7.36 -4.10 -7.06
C TYR A 79 7.93 -2.74 -7.51
N LEU A 80 7.08 -1.72 -7.60
CA LEU A 80 7.49 -0.36 -7.96
C LEU A 80 8.43 0.26 -6.93
N LYS A 81 8.15 0.09 -5.63
CA LYS A 81 9.00 0.60 -4.54
C LYS A 81 10.41 0.02 -4.64
N ASP A 82 10.53 -1.27 -4.94
CA ASP A 82 11.81 -1.94 -5.09
C ASP A 82 12.55 -1.52 -6.37
N ILE A 83 11.85 -1.30 -7.49
CA ILE A 83 12.43 -0.70 -8.71
C ILE A 83 13.00 0.69 -8.42
N ILE A 84 12.20 1.58 -7.82
CA ILE A 84 12.61 2.95 -7.49
C ILE A 84 13.84 2.93 -6.58
N LEU A 85 13.88 2.03 -5.59
CA LEU A 85 15.04 1.87 -4.71
C LEU A 85 16.28 1.43 -5.49
N LYS A 86 16.17 0.46 -6.40
CA LYS A 86 17.27 0.02 -7.27
C LYS A 86 17.80 1.17 -8.13
N LEU A 87 16.91 1.89 -8.82
CA LEU A 87 17.27 3.06 -9.65
C LEU A 87 17.95 4.15 -8.84
N SER A 88 17.44 4.46 -7.63
CA SER A 88 18.03 5.47 -6.75
C SER A 88 19.46 5.12 -6.31
N LYS A 89 19.79 3.83 -6.19
CA LYS A 89 21.14 3.38 -5.87
C LYS A 89 22.07 3.51 -7.06
N ILE A 90 21.61 3.13 -8.24
CA ILE A 90 22.39 3.27 -9.50
C ILE A 90 22.74 4.74 -9.74
N SER A 91 21.76 5.64 -9.61
CA SER A 91 21.98 7.09 -9.72
C SER A 91 23.02 7.62 -8.73
N LYS A 92 22.95 7.17 -7.47
CA LYS A 92 23.96 7.53 -6.44
C LYS A 92 25.34 6.98 -6.77
N LEU A 93 25.43 5.75 -7.28
CA LEU A 93 26.70 5.14 -7.64
C LEU A 93 27.36 5.86 -8.83
N GLY A 94 26.59 6.18 -9.88
CA GLY A 94 27.08 6.97 -11.01
C GLY A 94 27.56 8.37 -10.59
N SER A 95 26.87 9.01 -9.63
CA SER A 95 27.29 10.30 -9.07
C SER A 95 28.61 10.19 -8.28
N ILE A 96 28.83 9.09 -7.57
CA ILE A 96 30.07 8.82 -6.82
C ILE A 96 31.22 8.54 -7.79
N GLU A 97 31.00 7.74 -8.84
CA GLU A 97 32.00 7.47 -9.87
C GLU A 97 32.41 8.74 -10.63
N GLU A 98 31.48 9.65 -10.92
CA GLU A 98 31.81 10.97 -11.50
C GLU A 98 32.65 11.83 -10.54
N LEU A 99 32.34 11.80 -9.24
CA LEU A 99 33.11 12.49 -8.20
C LEU A 99 34.52 11.90 -8.04
N GLU A 100 34.69 10.59 -8.21
CA GLU A 100 35.99 9.92 -8.19
C GLU A 100 36.80 10.16 -9.47
N LYS A 101 36.16 10.20 -10.65
CA LYS A 101 36.80 10.60 -11.91
C LYS A 101 37.29 12.05 -11.85
N ARG A 102 36.55 12.96 -11.19
CA ARG A 102 37.02 14.34 -10.93
C ARG A 102 38.19 14.43 -9.94
N LYS A 103 38.31 13.48 -9.00
CA LYS A 103 39.44 13.41 -8.04
C LYS A 103 40.68 12.73 -8.62
N LYS A 104 40.55 11.86 -9.63
CA LYS A 104 41.68 11.18 -10.29
C LYS A 104 42.50 12.04 -11.26
N GLY A 105 42.18 13.33 -11.41
CA GLY A 105 43.01 14.30 -12.15
C GLY A 105 44.35 14.68 -11.49
N LYS A 106 44.65 14.20 -10.28
CA LYS A 106 45.92 14.44 -9.58
C LYS A 106 46.37 13.24 -8.75
N LYS A 107 46.92 12.20 -9.40
CA LYS A 107 48.13 11.45 -9.00
C LYS A 107 48.22 10.14 -9.80
N SER A 108 49.34 10.02 -10.50
CA SER A 108 49.81 8.84 -11.22
C SER A 108 50.22 7.71 -10.27
N GLN A 109 50.09 6.48 -10.79
CA GLN A 109 50.78 5.23 -10.41
C GLN A 109 50.61 4.70 -8.97
N LEU A 110 49.75 3.69 -8.83
CA LEU A 110 50.21 2.35 -8.40
C LEU A 110 49.22 1.28 -8.87
N GLN A 111 49.75 0.25 -9.50
CA GLN A 111 49.07 -0.90 -10.09
C GLN A 111 48.50 -1.87 -9.05
N GLY A 112 47.51 -2.66 -9.48
CA GLY A 112 47.48 -4.10 -9.21
C GLY A 112 46.20 -4.62 -8.56
N LEU A 113 45.51 -5.50 -9.29
CA LEU A 113 44.35 -6.34 -8.92
C LEU A 113 42.96 -5.74 -9.14
N LEU A 114 42.59 -5.58 -10.41
CA LEU A 114 41.20 -5.83 -10.83
C LEU A 114 41.26 -6.80 -12.01
N LYS A 115 40.78 -8.03 -11.79
CA LYS A 115 40.52 -9.00 -12.85
C LYS A 115 39.33 -8.50 -13.69
N ASP A 116 39.47 -8.68 -14.98
CA ASP A 116 38.68 -8.18 -16.12
C ASP A 116 37.20 -8.63 -16.23
N ASP A 117 36.51 -9.06 -15.17
CA ASP A 117 35.17 -9.65 -15.31
C ASP A 117 33.98 -8.73 -14.94
N MET A 118 34.16 -7.40 -14.86
CA MET A 118 33.10 -6.52 -14.38
C MET A 118 32.90 -5.20 -15.14
N VAL A 119 33.48 -5.04 -16.33
CA VAL A 119 33.38 -3.79 -17.11
C VAL A 119 32.46 -3.90 -18.33
N ASP A 120 32.08 -5.10 -18.76
CA ASP A 120 31.19 -5.26 -19.93
C ASP A 120 29.70 -4.97 -19.66
N ASN A 121 29.29 -4.75 -18.41
CA ASN A 121 27.89 -4.45 -18.07
C ASN A 121 27.57 -2.95 -17.90
N ILE A 122 28.54 -2.04 -18.11
CA ILE A 122 28.36 -0.62 -17.76
C ILE A 122 27.85 0.25 -18.92
N THR A 123 27.84 -0.24 -20.17
CA THR A 123 27.49 0.61 -21.33
C THR A 123 26.27 0.18 -22.14
N ASN A 124 25.53 -0.87 -21.75
CA ASN A 124 24.30 -1.30 -22.46
C ASN A 124 23.17 -1.71 -21.51
N VAL A 125 22.90 -0.92 -20.47
CA VAL A 125 21.63 -1.05 -19.73
C VAL A 125 20.67 0.02 -20.24
N GLU A 126 20.26 -0.10 -21.51
CA GLU A 126 18.87 0.19 -21.83
C GLU A 126 18.07 -0.91 -21.15
N ASP A 127 17.79 -0.75 -19.84
CA ASP A 127 17.07 -1.74 -19.05
C ASP A 127 15.71 -1.98 -19.73
N GLU A 128 15.51 -3.12 -20.40
CA GLU A 128 14.22 -3.48 -21.01
C GLU A 128 13.09 -3.43 -19.99
N SER A 129 13.40 -3.56 -18.68
CA SER A 129 12.47 -3.38 -17.57
C SER A 129 11.90 -1.96 -17.43
N LEU A 130 12.53 -0.94 -18.03
CA LEU A 130 12.06 0.45 -18.04
C LEU A 130 11.21 0.79 -19.28
N LYS A 131 11.23 -0.05 -20.33
CA LYS A 131 10.39 0.13 -21.53
C LYS A 131 9.04 -0.57 -21.41
N LEU A 132 8.91 -1.56 -20.51
CA LEU A 132 7.69 -2.33 -20.33
C LEU A 132 6.74 -1.65 -19.33
N ASP A 133 5.45 -1.59 -19.68
CA ASP A 133 4.38 -1.12 -18.78
C ASP A 133 4.47 -1.88 -17.42
N PRO A 134 4.55 -1.20 -16.26
CA PRO A 134 4.67 -1.87 -14.97
C PRO A 134 3.59 -2.91 -14.69
N ALA A 135 2.39 -2.75 -15.26
CA ALA A 135 1.33 -3.74 -15.17
C ALA A 135 1.65 -5.02 -15.96
N ALA A 136 2.10 -4.88 -17.21
CA ALA A 136 2.57 -5.99 -18.03
C ALA A 136 3.78 -6.70 -17.40
N ALA A 137 4.73 -5.93 -16.85
CA ALA A 137 5.91 -6.45 -16.17
C ALA A 137 5.55 -7.28 -14.92
N LEU A 138 4.57 -6.82 -14.13
CA LEU A 138 4.09 -7.57 -12.96
C LEU A 138 3.32 -8.84 -13.37
N ALA A 139 2.50 -8.77 -14.41
CA ALA A 139 1.72 -9.89 -14.92
C ALA A 139 2.59 -11.00 -15.54
N ALA A 140 3.76 -10.65 -16.06
CA ALA A 140 4.73 -11.62 -16.59
C ALA A 140 5.47 -12.41 -15.50
N ILE A 141 5.33 -12.05 -14.22
CA ILE A 141 6.04 -12.72 -13.13
C ILE A 141 5.36 -14.03 -12.75
N ASP A 142 6.12 -15.12 -12.77
CA ASP A 142 5.67 -16.40 -12.21
C ASP A 142 5.72 -16.37 -10.67
N PHE A 143 4.54 -16.47 -10.05
CA PHE A 143 4.36 -16.56 -8.60
C PHE A 143 4.31 -18.01 -8.08
N THR A 144 4.33 -19.01 -8.96
CA THR A 144 4.28 -20.44 -8.57
C THR A 144 5.65 -20.97 -8.15
N THR A 145 6.72 -20.34 -8.64
CA THR A 145 8.10 -20.70 -8.31
C THR A 145 8.76 -19.64 -7.42
N LYS A 146 9.74 -20.10 -6.63
CA LYS A 146 10.58 -19.18 -5.84
C LYS A 146 11.46 -18.36 -6.77
N ASP A 147 11.69 -17.12 -6.39
CA ASP A 147 12.54 -16.18 -7.13
C ASP A 147 13.98 -16.72 -7.21
N PRO A 148 14.47 -17.07 -8.41
CA PRO A 148 15.83 -17.59 -8.60
C PRO A 148 16.91 -16.55 -8.29
N SER A 149 16.56 -15.26 -8.29
CA SER A 149 17.46 -14.15 -7.96
C SER A 149 17.48 -13.79 -6.47
N SER A 150 16.70 -14.49 -5.64
CA SER A 150 16.70 -14.28 -4.19
C SER A 150 18.07 -14.69 -3.62
N PRO A 151 18.78 -13.80 -2.89
CA PRO A 151 20.08 -14.14 -2.33
C PRO A 151 19.96 -15.31 -1.34
N SER A 152 20.96 -16.20 -1.34
CA SER A 152 21.14 -17.20 -0.29
C SER A 152 21.28 -16.48 1.08
N PRO A 153 20.98 -17.15 2.21
CA PRO A 153 20.87 -16.52 3.53
C PRO A 153 22.14 -15.81 4.03
N THR A 154 23.26 -15.88 3.31
CA THR A 154 24.56 -15.31 3.66
C THR A 154 24.89 -13.97 2.97
N SER A 155 23.98 -13.41 2.15
CA SER A 155 24.21 -12.15 1.42
C SER A 155 23.41 -10.99 2.02
N THR A 156 24.11 -10.02 2.61
CA THR A 156 23.58 -8.93 3.45
C THR A 156 22.91 -7.78 2.67
N ASN A 157 22.53 -7.96 1.41
CA ASN A 157 22.05 -6.83 0.59
C ASN A 157 20.54 -6.84 0.35
N VAL A 158 19.84 -6.07 1.20
CA VAL A 158 18.45 -5.59 1.12
C VAL A 158 17.37 -6.66 0.93
N LYS A 159 16.69 -6.99 2.03
CA LYS A 159 15.47 -7.81 2.07
C LYS A 159 14.30 -7.09 1.40
N CYS A 160 14.29 -7.12 0.06
CA CYS A 160 13.21 -6.69 -0.83
C CYS A 160 11.86 -7.30 -0.37
N ILE A 161 10.90 -6.47 0.03
CA ILE A 161 9.60 -6.94 0.52
C ILE A 161 8.87 -7.68 -0.62
N PHE A 162 9.01 -7.21 -1.87
CA PHE A 162 8.43 -7.89 -3.03
C PHE A 162 8.94 -9.33 -3.20
N SER A 163 10.27 -9.54 -3.17
CA SER A 163 10.85 -10.89 -3.29
C SER A 163 10.36 -11.82 -2.16
N LYS A 164 10.23 -11.28 -0.93
CA LYS A 164 9.67 -12.04 0.19
C LYS A 164 8.20 -12.40 -0.03
N LEU A 165 7.38 -11.46 -0.51
CA LEU A 165 5.98 -11.72 -0.87
C LEU A 165 5.88 -12.82 -1.92
N ARG A 166 6.63 -12.71 -3.03
CA ARG A 166 6.67 -13.70 -4.11
C ARG A 166 7.03 -15.10 -3.60
N ASN A 167 8.13 -15.21 -2.87
CA ASN A 167 8.58 -16.49 -2.32
C ASN A 167 7.56 -17.10 -1.37
N THR A 168 6.92 -16.28 -0.53
CA THR A 168 5.89 -16.73 0.40
C THR A 168 4.60 -17.17 -0.32
N ILE A 169 4.24 -16.54 -1.45
CA ILE A 169 3.12 -16.98 -2.29
C ILE A 169 3.37 -18.41 -2.81
N ALA A 170 4.56 -18.66 -3.35
CA ALA A 170 4.97 -19.99 -3.81
C ALA A 170 4.98 -21.01 -2.67
N GLU A 171 5.50 -20.65 -1.50
CA GLU A 171 5.52 -21.53 -0.31
C GLU A 171 4.12 -21.90 0.19
N LEU A 172 3.20 -20.93 0.21
CA LEU A 172 1.81 -21.16 0.60
C LEU A 172 0.98 -21.82 -0.51
N LYS A 173 1.52 -21.96 -1.72
CA LYS A 173 0.83 -22.46 -2.92
C LYS A 173 -0.49 -21.71 -3.17
N LEU A 174 -0.49 -20.40 -2.94
CA LEU A 174 -1.68 -19.59 -3.22
C LEU A 174 -1.88 -19.51 -4.74
N SER A 175 -3.10 -19.78 -5.21
CA SER A 175 -3.47 -19.68 -6.62
C SER A 175 -3.64 -18.21 -7.04
N ILE A 176 -2.53 -17.49 -7.09
CA ILE A 176 -2.48 -16.09 -7.52
C ILE A 176 -2.02 -16.06 -8.98
N ASN A 177 -2.99 -16.07 -9.90
CA ASN A 177 -2.75 -15.70 -11.29
C ASN A 177 -3.18 -14.24 -11.47
N ILE A 178 -2.25 -13.38 -11.89
CA ILE A 178 -2.47 -11.94 -12.06
C ILE A 178 -2.32 -11.64 -13.55
N THR A 179 -3.42 -11.21 -14.18
CA THR A 179 -3.36 -10.74 -15.56
C THR A 179 -3.07 -9.23 -15.61
N GLU A 180 -2.55 -8.75 -16.74
CA GLU A 180 -2.31 -7.32 -16.96
C GLU A 180 -3.61 -6.50 -16.80
N ASP A 181 -4.72 -7.01 -17.35
CA ASP A 181 -6.04 -6.38 -17.21
C ASP A 181 -6.49 -6.27 -15.76
N GLU A 182 -6.22 -7.28 -14.93
CA GLU A 182 -6.53 -7.23 -13.50
C GLU A 182 -5.70 -6.17 -12.77
N VAL A 183 -4.42 -6.02 -13.10
CA VAL A 183 -3.56 -4.98 -12.51
C VAL A 183 -4.05 -3.59 -12.90
N LYS A 184 -4.40 -3.38 -14.17
CA LYS A 184 -4.95 -2.11 -14.66
C LYS A 184 -6.27 -1.80 -13.97
N LYS A 185 -7.23 -2.73 -14.01
CA LYS A 185 -8.56 -2.59 -13.40
C LYS A 185 -8.49 -2.33 -11.90
N ALA A 186 -7.54 -2.93 -11.19
CA ALA A 186 -7.37 -2.72 -9.75
C ALA A 186 -7.06 -1.26 -9.36
N ASN A 187 -6.49 -0.47 -10.28
CA ASN A 187 -6.03 0.90 -10.01
C ASN A 187 -6.71 1.98 -10.86
N GLU A 188 -7.29 1.63 -12.00
CA GLU A 188 -7.84 2.55 -13.00
C GLU A 188 -8.81 3.58 -12.39
N ALA A 189 -9.84 3.13 -11.68
CA ALA A 189 -10.83 4.02 -11.08
C ALA A 189 -10.23 5.02 -10.08
N ARG A 190 -9.17 4.62 -9.36
CA ARG A 190 -8.45 5.51 -8.41
C ARG A 190 -7.59 6.52 -9.16
N LEU A 191 -6.92 6.10 -10.23
CA LEU A 191 -6.13 6.99 -11.09
C LEU A 191 -7.01 8.05 -11.76
N MET A 192 -8.16 7.64 -12.32
CA MET A 192 -9.13 8.55 -12.91
C MET A 192 -9.64 9.58 -11.90
N ARG A 193 -9.98 9.16 -10.68
CA ARG A 193 -10.44 10.06 -9.60
C ARG A 193 -9.39 11.12 -9.24
N VAL A 194 -8.13 10.71 -9.11
CA VAL A 194 -7.01 11.62 -8.82
C VAL A 194 -6.75 12.57 -9.98
N ASN A 195 -6.84 12.09 -11.22
CA ASN A 195 -6.69 12.90 -12.42
C ASN A 195 -7.81 13.95 -12.53
N ASP A 196 -9.06 13.55 -12.30
CA ASP A 196 -10.21 14.45 -12.28
C ASP A 196 -10.04 15.61 -11.30
N ILE A 197 -9.52 15.34 -10.10
CA ILE A 197 -9.24 16.40 -9.13
C ILE A 197 -8.10 17.28 -9.63
N SER A 198 -7.02 16.69 -10.14
CA SER A 198 -5.83 17.42 -10.60
C SER A 198 -6.17 18.46 -11.67
N ILE A 199 -7.06 18.13 -12.62
CA ILE A 199 -7.49 19.02 -13.70
C ILE A 199 -8.31 20.21 -13.19
N LEU A 200 -8.98 20.08 -12.05
CA LEU A 200 -9.83 21.13 -11.48
C LEU A 200 -9.08 22.13 -10.59
N LEU A 201 -7.81 21.89 -10.30
CA LEU A 201 -7.02 22.68 -9.35
C LEU A 201 -6.22 23.77 -10.07
N SER A 202 -5.99 24.89 -9.39
CA SER A 202 -4.97 25.86 -9.79
C SER A 202 -3.57 25.25 -9.64
N ALA A 203 -2.53 25.91 -10.17
CA ALA A 203 -1.15 25.47 -9.96
C ALA A 203 -0.79 25.27 -8.48
N SER A 204 -1.16 26.24 -7.62
CA SER A 204 -0.95 26.14 -6.17
C SER A 204 -1.82 25.06 -5.51
N GLY A 205 -3.05 24.87 -5.98
CA GLY A 205 -3.93 23.81 -5.49
C GLY A 205 -3.39 22.42 -5.85
N TYR A 206 -2.87 22.26 -7.06
CA TYR A 206 -2.27 21.02 -7.54
C TYR A 206 -1.01 20.66 -6.73
N GLU A 207 -0.15 21.64 -6.46
CA GLU A 207 1.03 21.43 -5.60
C GLU A 207 0.63 20.92 -4.20
N GLY A 208 -0.34 21.58 -3.56
CA GLY A 208 -0.87 21.13 -2.27
C GLY A 208 -1.50 19.74 -2.31
N PHE A 209 -2.24 19.43 -3.37
CA PHE A 209 -2.83 18.12 -3.59
C PHE A 209 -1.77 17.03 -3.78
N GLU A 210 -0.72 17.32 -4.55
CA GLU A 210 0.39 16.39 -4.78
C GLU A 210 1.17 16.13 -3.48
N MET A 211 1.33 17.14 -2.61
CA MET A 211 1.88 16.93 -1.27
C MET A 211 0.99 16.01 -0.42
N CYS A 212 -0.33 16.13 -0.53
CA CYS A 212 -1.28 15.24 0.14
C CYS A 212 -1.19 13.80 -0.39
N ARG A 213 -1.05 13.60 -1.71
CA ARG A 213 -0.92 12.27 -2.33
C ARG A 213 0.25 11.46 -1.79
N ARG A 214 1.36 12.13 -1.46
CA ARG A 214 2.58 11.54 -0.90
C ARG A 214 2.46 11.20 0.59
N LYS A 215 1.45 11.73 1.30
CA LYS A 215 1.24 11.39 2.71
C LYS A 215 0.91 9.90 2.85
N SER A 216 1.43 9.29 3.90
CA SER A 216 1.21 7.88 4.21
C SER A 216 1.23 7.67 5.72
N PHE A 217 0.95 6.45 6.16
CA PHE A 217 1.07 6.09 7.56
C PHE A 217 2.50 5.82 8.01
N HIS A 218 3.51 5.88 7.12
CA HIS A 218 4.91 5.73 7.55
C HIS A 218 5.32 6.90 8.47
N GLY A 219 5.92 6.58 9.62
CA GLY A 219 6.35 7.53 10.63
C GLY A 219 5.35 7.70 11.77
N ARG A 220 5.35 8.87 12.41
CA ARG A 220 4.64 9.13 13.67
C ARG A 220 3.15 8.81 13.65
N LEU A 221 2.46 9.08 12.54
CA LEU A 221 1.02 8.84 12.42
C LEU A 221 0.70 7.34 12.54
N GLY A 222 1.45 6.50 11.82
CA GLY A 222 1.28 5.05 11.87
C GLY A 222 1.80 4.44 13.17
N ASP A 223 2.87 4.98 13.75
CA ASP A 223 3.35 4.56 15.06
C ASP A 223 2.25 4.75 16.12
N LYS A 224 1.62 5.92 16.14
CA LYS A 224 0.49 6.22 17.02
C LYS A 224 -0.69 5.28 16.77
N LEU A 225 -1.02 5.02 15.51
CA LEU A 225 -2.08 4.08 15.14
C LEU A 225 -1.80 2.66 15.68
N LEU A 226 -0.57 2.16 15.54
CA LEU A 226 -0.21 0.83 16.03
C LEU A 226 -0.19 0.76 17.57
N ILE A 227 0.25 1.82 18.25
CA ILE A 227 0.15 1.92 19.71
C ILE A 227 -1.32 1.82 20.12
N GLN A 228 -2.21 2.61 19.50
CA GLN A 228 -3.65 2.55 19.77
C GLN A 228 -4.27 1.17 19.49
N VAL A 229 -3.76 0.43 18.51
CA VAL A 229 -4.18 -0.95 18.23
C VAL A 229 -3.69 -1.89 19.33
N GLN A 230 -2.44 -1.76 19.77
CA GLN A 230 -1.85 -2.60 20.83
C GLN A 230 -2.52 -2.34 22.18
N ASP A 231 -2.78 -1.08 22.52
CA ASP A 231 -3.38 -0.66 23.80
C ASP A 231 -4.77 -1.27 24.08
N VAL A 232 -5.47 -1.71 23.03
CA VAL A 232 -6.84 -2.22 23.14
C VAL A 232 -6.96 -3.72 22.89
N LEU A 233 -5.90 -4.35 22.37
CA LEU A 233 -5.85 -5.80 22.17
C LEU A 233 -5.49 -6.49 23.49
N PRO A 234 -6.00 -7.70 23.74
CA PRO A 234 -5.75 -8.41 25.01
C PRO A 234 -4.33 -8.97 25.13
N TRP A 235 -3.49 -8.85 24.11
CA TRP A 235 -2.15 -9.44 24.03
C TRP A 235 -1.12 -8.48 23.44
N ASP A 236 0.10 -8.58 23.98
CA ASP A 236 1.26 -7.86 23.48
C ASP A 236 1.77 -8.51 22.18
N ILE A 237 1.61 -7.79 21.07
CA ILE A 237 2.01 -8.26 19.75
C ILE A 237 3.27 -7.54 19.30
N THR A 238 4.34 -8.29 19.08
CA THR A 238 5.58 -7.76 18.48
C THR A 238 5.49 -7.80 16.95
N ILE A 239 5.55 -6.62 16.32
CA ILE A 239 5.45 -6.46 14.87
C ILE A 239 6.82 -6.07 14.30
N ASN A 240 7.39 -6.91 13.42
CA ASN A 240 8.67 -6.60 12.76
C ASN A 240 8.52 -5.50 11.69
N SER A 241 9.64 -4.92 11.26
CA SER A 241 9.67 -3.78 10.34
C SER A 241 9.02 -4.04 8.97
N GLN A 242 9.15 -5.25 8.41
CA GLN A 242 8.55 -5.60 7.12
C GLN A 242 7.03 -5.69 7.22
N VAL A 243 6.53 -6.36 8.27
CA VAL A 243 5.08 -6.45 8.52
C VAL A 243 4.53 -5.06 8.84
N LYS A 244 5.25 -4.25 9.61
CA LYS A 244 4.88 -2.86 9.89
C LYS A 244 4.72 -2.05 8.60
N ASP A 245 5.69 -2.12 7.67
CA ASP A 245 5.61 -1.42 6.37
C ASP A 245 4.34 -1.83 5.61
N ILE A 246 4.03 -3.14 5.57
CA ILE A 246 2.81 -3.65 4.91
C ILE A 246 1.54 -3.19 5.65
N LEU A 247 1.54 -3.15 6.98
CA LEU A 247 0.41 -2.63 7.75
C LEU A 247 0.19 -1.13 7.50
N MET A 248 1.24 -0.34 7.28
CA MET A 248 1.11 1.08 6.92
C MET A 248 0.52 1.26 5.53
N PHE A 249 0.87 0.39 4.59
CA PHE A 249 0.20 0.31 3.29
C PHE A 249 -1.28 -0.03 3.47
N LEU A 250 -1.59 -1.09 4.22
CA LEU A 250 -2.97 -1.57 4.46
C LEU A 250 -3.84 -0.56 5.21
N ALA A 251 -3.27 0.27 6.08
CA ALA A 251 -3.97 1.38 6.72
C ALA A 251 -4.44 2.42 5.68
N LYS A 252 -3.58 2.78 4.72
CA LYS A 252 -3.97 3.66 3.61
C LYS A 252 -4.96 2.97 2.67
N GLU A 253 -4.76 1.69 2.42
CA GLU A 253 -5.64 0.87 1.58
C GLU A 253 -7.05 0.73 2.16
N THR A 254 -7.18 0.64 3.49
CA THR A 254 -8.49 0.66 4.18
C THR A 254 -9.28 1.91 3.82
N ILE A 255 -8.64 3.08 3.85
CA ILE A 255 -9.29 4.35 3.50
C ILE A 255 -9.66 4.36 2.01
N ASN A 256 -8.77 3.90 1.13
CA ASN A 256 -9.10 3.80 -0.28
C ASN A 256 -10.32 2.92 -0.52
N CYS A 257 -10.39 1.74 0.10
CA CYS A 257 -11.53 0.82 -0.05
C CYS A 257 -12.84 1.47 0.41
N LEU A 258 -12.81 2.26 1.50
CA LEU A 258 -13.97 3.01 1.95
C LEU A 258 -14.41 4.05 0.91
N ILE A 259 -13.47 4.85 0.38
CA ILE A 259 -13.77 5.86 -0.63
C ILE A 259 -14.31 5.19 -1.90
N ASP A 260 -13.64 4.15 -2.40
CA ASP A 260 -14.05 3.42 -3.61
C ASP A 260 -15.49 2.94 -3.50
N ARG A 261 -15.86 2.34 -2.37
CA ARG A 261 -17.21 1.84 -2.13
C ARG A 261 -18.25 2.95 -2.01
N VAL A 262 -17.91 4.11 -1.45
CA VAL A 262 -18.80 5.27 -1.50
C VAL A 262 -19.07 5.68 -2.94
N PHE A 263 -18.04 5.73 -3.80
CA PHE A 263 -18.21 6.09 -5.21
C PHE A 263 -19.03 5.03 -5.98
N VAL A 264 -18.86 3.74 -5.67
CA VAL A 264 -19.70 2.66 -6.21
C VAL A 264 -21.16 2.83 -5.79
N ILE A 265 -21.43 3.08 -4.50
CA ILE A 265 -22.80 3.30 -3.98
C ILE A 265 -23.45 4.54 -4.61
N ARG A 266 -22.68 5.60 -4.84
CA ARG A 266 -23.16 6.80 -5.53
C ARG A 266 -23.50 6.55 -7.00
N ASN A 267 -23.27 5.34 -7.51
CA ASN A 267 -23.41 4.99 -8.92
C ASN A 267 -22.61 5.96 -9.82
N CYS A 268 -21.47 6.47 -9.32
CA CYS A 268 -20.57 7.35 -10.06
C CYS A 268 -19.75 6.51 -11.06
N HIS A 269 -20.43 5.82 -11.96
CA HIS A 269 -19.80 5.22 -13.13
C HIS A 269 -19.57 6.34 -14.14
N ASP A 270 -18.43 6.34 -14.82
CA ASP A 270 -18.10 7.29 -15.89
C ASP A 270 -18.92 7.00 -17.16
N ILE A 271 -20.21 6.71 -17.00
CA ILE A 271 -21.15 6.48 -18.10
C ILE A 271 -21.49 7.85 -18.68
N CYS A 272 -21.20 8.02 -19.96
CA CYS A 272 -21.51 9.19 -20.79
C CYS A 272 -23.02 9.35 -21.05
N ASP A 273 -23.88 9.29 -20.03
CA ASP A 273 -25.27 9.71 -20.19
C ASP A 273 -25.33 11.24 -20.15
N GLU A 274 -25.38 11.85 -21.34
CA GLU A 274 -25.35 13.30 -21.52
C GLU A 274 -26.46 14.03 -20.76
N THR A 275 -27.58 13.36 -20.55
CA THR A 275 -28.76 13.93 -19.87
C THR A 275 -28.53 14.11 -18.36
N ASN A 276 -27.62 13.33 -17.76
CA ASN A 276 -27.35 13.32 -16.32
C ASN A 276 -25.98 13.92 -15.91
N LYS A 277 -25.15 14.37 -16.87
CA LYS A 277 -23.78 14.88 -16.61
C LYS A 277 -23.70 15.96 -15.52
N LYS A 278 -24.65 16.89 -15.43
CA LYS A 278 -24.64 17.95 -14.38
C LYS A 278 -24.93 17.39 -12.98
N ILE A 279 -25.89 16.47 -12.86
CA ILE A 279 -26.24 15.83 -11.59
C ILE A 279 -25.09 14.92 -11.16
N ILE A 280 -24.57 14.09 -12.06
CA ILE A 280 -23.42 13.21 -11.81
C ILE A 280 -22.22 14.02 -11.34
N LYS A 281 -21.87 15.13 -12.01
CA LYS A 281 -20.79 16.03 -11.55
C LYS A 281 -21.05 16.57 -10.14
N LYS A 282 -22.28 17.02 -9.85
CA LYS A 282 -22.63 17.53 -8.52
C LYS A 282 -22.52 16.45 -7.44
N THR A 283 -22.87 15.20 -7.75
CA THR A 283 -22.83 14.07 -6.80
C THR A 283 -21.44 13.47 -6.66
N LYS A 284 -20.64 13.42 -7.74
CA LYS A 284 -19.27 12.88 -7.76
C LYS A 284 -18.31 13.75 -6.95
N TYR A 285 -18.46 15.08 -7.05
CA TYR A 285 -17.55 16.04 -6.39
C TYR A 285 -18.05 16.56 -5.03
N ARG A 286 -19.21 16.08 -4.55
CA ARG A 286 -19.66 16.43 -3.19
C ARG A 286 -18.82 15.69 -2.16
N SER A 287 -18.60 16.34 -1.02
CA SER A 287 -17.94 15.72 0.12
C SER A 287 -18.60 14.41 0.53
N ILE A 288 -17.80 13.43 0.92
CA ILE A 288 -18.29 12.19 1.52
C ILE A 288 -18.94 12.51 2.87
N LEU A 289 -20.14 11.96 3.07
CA LEU A 289 -20.95 12.16 4.27
C LEU A 289 -20.84 10.96 5.22
N VAL A 290 -21.05 11.23 6.50
CA VAL A 290 -21.01 10.23 7.59
C VAL A 290 -21.89 9.01 7.26
N HIS A 291 -23.12 9.22 6.80
CA HIS A 291 -24.04 8.12 6.49
C HIS A 291 -23.58 7.25 5.32
N GLU A 292 -22.79 7.79 4.38
CA GLU A 292 -22.25 7.03 3.24
C GLU A 292 -21.15 6.07 3.73
N ILE A 293 -20.28 6.54 4.62
CA ILE A 293 -19.29 5.68 5.28
C ILE A 293 -19.99 4.62 6.15
N THR A 294 -21.02 5.01 6.91
CA THR A 294 -21.81 4.05 7.69
C THR A 294 -22.42 2.97 6.79
N ALA A 295 -23.03 3.37 5.66
CA ALA A 295 -23.62 2.44 4.70
C ALA A 295 -22.59 1.45 4.14
N VAL A 296 -21.36 1.91 3.83
CA VAL A 296 -20.26 1.02 3.43
C VAL A 296 -19.91 0.04 4.55
N THR A 297 -19.70 0.53 5.77
CA THR A 297 -19.28 -0.33 6.89
C THR A 297 -20.33 -1.39 7.25
N SER A 298 -21.62 -1.07 7.15
CA SER A 298 -22.71 -2.01 7.41
C SER A 298 -22.78 -3.19 6.43
N GLN A 299 -22.08 -3.13 5.28
CA GLN A 299 -21.94 -4.26 4.37
C GLN A 299 -20.96 -5.33 4.89
N PHE A 300 -20.03 -4.93 5.78
CA PHE A 300 -18.96 -5.79 6.29
C PHE A 300 -19.14 -6.17 7.74
N TRP A 301 -19.66 -5.22 8.53
CA TRP A 301 -19.77 -5.33 9.97
C TRP A 301 -21.24 -5.42 10.37
N LYS A 302 -21.62 -6.57 10.94
CA LYS A 302 -22.97 -6.82 11.48
C LYS A 302 -23.22 -5.99 12.73
N ILE A 303 -22.17 -5.78 13.53
CA ILE A 303 -22.22 -4.94 14.73
C ILE A 303 -22.11 -3.47 14.32
N PRO A 304 -23.08 -2.61 14.69
CA PRO A 304 -22.99 -1.18 14.44
C PRO A 304 -21.74 -0.56 15.05
N LEU A 305 -21.09 0.35 14.32
CA LEU A 305 -19.84 0.99 14.75
C LEU A 305 -19.91 1.60 16.16
N SER A 306 -21.05 2.17 16.53
CA SER A 306 -21.31 2.80 17.83
C SER A 306 -21.34 1.81 19.00
N LYS A 307 -21.55 0.51 18.72
CA LYS A 307 -21.59 -0.57 19.72
C LYS A 307 -20.25 -1.31 19.86
N ILE A 308 -19.28 -0.98 19.03
CA ILE A 308 -17.94 -1.58 19.09
C ILE A 308 -17.11 -0.75 20.09
N HIS A 309 -16.95 -1.29 21.29
CA HIS A 309 -16.29 -0.65 22.41
C HIS A 309 -14.94 -1.30 22.72
N ASN A 310 -14.01 -0.50 23.25
CA ASN A 310 -12.69 -0.94 23.72
C ASN A 310 -12.68 -0.94 25.26
N PRO A 311 -11.77 -1.67 25.93
CA PRO A 311 -10.81 -2.64 25.39
C PRO A 311 -11.47 -3.96 24.97
N TYR A 312 -10.78 -4.75 24.14
CA TYR A 312 -11.32 -6.03 23.63
C TYR A 312 -10.91 -7.22 24.49
N LYS A 313 -11.81 -8.19 24.60
CA LYS A 313 -11.57 -9.53 25.13
C LYS A 313 -11.39 -10.54 24.00
N GLU A 314 -10.69 -11.63 24.26
CA GLU A 314 -10.36 -12.65 23.25
C GLU A 314 -11.57 -13.23 22.50
N ASP A 315 -12.71 -13.31 23.18
CA ASP A 315 -13.98 -13.87 22.74
C ASP A 315 -14.95 -12.83 22.16
N ASP A 316 -14.54 -11.56 22.04
CA ASP A 316 -15.40 -10.51 21.51
C ASP A 316 -15.88 -10.82 20.09
N THR A 317 -17.20 -10.71 19.90
CA THR A 317 -17.86 -11.02 18.63
C THR A 317 -17.40 -10.14 17.47
N PHE A 318 -16.85 -8.96 17.77
CA PHE A 318 -16.26 -8.06 16.78
C PHE A 318 -15.16 -8.75 15.95
N PHE A 319 -14.41 -9.68 16.54
CA PHE A 319 -13.35 -10.38 15.82
C PHE A 319 -13.84 -11.34 14.73
N ASN A 320 -15.15 -11.60 14.66
CA ASN A 320 -15.79 -12.38 13.60
C ASN A 320 -16.25 -11.52 12.41
N GLU A 321 -16.18 -10.20 12.51
CA GLU A 321 -16.56 -9.27 11.43
C GLU A 321 -15.57 -9.34 10.26
N GLN A 322 -16.01 -8.91 9.07
CA GLN A 322 -15.21 -8.99 7.85
C GLN A 322 -14.18 -7.85 7.74
N LEU A 323 -13.05 -8.12 7.10
CA LEU A 323 -12.09 -7.07 6.73
C LEU A 323 -12.64 -6.27 5.54
N ILE A 324 -12.59 -4.95 5.64
CA ILE A 324 -12.94 -4.01 4.57
C ILE A 324 -11.80 -3.91 3.54
N PHE A 325 -11.57 -5.01 2.81
CA PHE A 325 -10.60 -5.09 1.71
C PHE A 325 -11.28 -5.65 0.46
N ASP A 326 -10.77 -5.28 -0.71
CA ASP A 326 -11.35 -5.72 -1.98
C ASP A 326 -10.90 -7.16 -2.29
N SER A 327 -11.90 -7.98 -2.59
CA SER A 327 -11.78 -9.32 -3.19
C SER A 327 -11.38 -9.23 -4.65
#